data_AF-A0A0B9A802-F1
#
_entry.id   AF-A0A0B9A802-F1
#
_cell.length_a   1.000
_cell.length_b   1.000
_cell.length_c   1.000
_cell.angle_alpha   90.00
_cell.angle_beta   90.00
_cell.angle_gamma   90.00
#
_symmetry.space_group_name_H-M   'P 1'
#
loop_
_entity.id
_entity.type
_entity.pdbx_description
1 polymer ?
#
loop_
_entity_poly.entity_id
_entity_poly.type
_entity_poly.pdbx_seq_one_letter_code
_entity_poly.pdbx_strand_id
1 'polypeptide(L)'
;MSHSHPTTTSATAAPNAADLPRRTTRTRPRGFSTEATFIGRSLRHAVRDVESMLMAVALPVMLMLMFTFVFGGALDPDGGYVDYVVPGIILTCAGFGAASTSLSVASDMTSGFVDRLRTMPVRASAVITGHVAASLARNLFATSVVLLVAVAIGFRPSAGVGEWLATIGLVALYILAITYLFAAIGLAAKSPESANGYGFILLFLPYVSSAFVPVETMPRWLEVFADNQPITPIIDALRALLIGTEMGASGYLAVGWCLLILAVAAVWAAVLFNAKAGRR
;
A
#
# COMPACT_ATOMS: atom_id res chain seq x y z
N MET A 1 0.55 -82.29 -39.36
CA MET A 1 1.41 -81.32 -40.05
C MET A 1 1.07 -79.94 -39.49
N SER A 2 1.88 -79.45 -38.55
CA SER A 2 1.67 -78.18 -37.84
C SER A 2 2.57 -77.12 -38.48
N HIS A 3 1.98 -76.04 -38.99
CA HIS A 3 2.70 -74.92 -39.60
C HIS A 3 3.27 -74.02 -38.49
N SER A 4 4.61 -73.95 -38.38
CA SER A 4 5.32 -72.99 -37.54
C SER A 4 5.67 -71.74 -38.36
N HIS A 5 5.05 -70.60 -38.04
CA HIS A 5 5.48 -69.28 -38.52
C HIS A 5 6.69 -68.80 -37.70
N PRO A 6 7.76 -68.26 -38.31
CA PRO A 6 8.84 -67.62 -37.58
C PRO A 6 8.42 -66.19 -37.17
N THR A 7 8.46 -65.90 -35.88
CA THR A 7 8.25 -64.57 -35.33
C THR A 7 9.55 -63.77 -35.46
N THR A 8 9.65 -62.89 -36.44
CA THR A 8 10.74 -61.89 -36.51
C THR A 8 10.54 -60.84 -35.43
N THR A 9 11.31 -60.93 -34.34
CA THR A 9 11.46 -59.86 -33.35
C THR A 9 12.21 -58.69 -34.00
N SER A 10 11.46 -57.67 -34.43
CA SER A 10 11.99 -56.37 -34.80
C SER A 10 12.62 -55.73 -33.55
N ALA A 11 13.95 -55.71 -33.48
CA ALA A 11 14.69 -54.96 -32.47
C ALA A 11 14.48 -53.46 -32.70
N THR A 12 13.67 -52.83 -31.86
CA THR A 12 13.52 -51.37 -31.80
C THR A 12 14.87 -50.76 -31.45
N ALA A 13 15.49 -50.07 -32.41
CA ALA A 13 16.75 -49.38 -32.23
C ALA A 13 16.66 -48.39 -31.06
N ALA A 14 17.60 -48.46 -30.13
CA ALA A 14 17.71 -47.49 -29.04
C ALA A 14 17.89 -46.08 -29.63
N PRO A 15 17.18 -45.05 -29.10
CA PRO A 15 17.29 -43.70 -29.60
C PRO A 15 18.75 -43.22 -29.48
N ASN A 16 19.28 -42.73 -30.59
CA ASN A 16 20.65 -42.29 -30.72
C ASN A 16 20.91 -41.14 -29.72
N ALA A 17 22.04 -41.15 -29.01
CA ALA A 17 22.36 -40.13 -27.99
C ALA A 17 22.42 -38.69 -28.54
N ALA A 18 22.42 -38.54 -29.86
CA ALA A 18 22.30 -37.27 -30.59
C ALA A 18 20.90 -36.65 -30.57
N ASP A 19 19.86 -37.40 -30.20
CA ASP A 19 18.46 -36.97 -30.21
C ASP A 19 17.93 -36.51 -28.84
N LEU A 20 18.83 -36.45 -27.83
CA LEU A 20 18.49 -35.85 -26.55
C LEU A 20 18.32 -34.33 -26.75
N PRO A 21 17.17 -33.74 -26.38
CA PRO A 21 16.96 -32.31 -26.54
C PRO A 21 18.08 -31.58 -25.79
N ARG A 22 18.90 -30.83 -26.54
CA ARG A 22 19.97 -29.99 -25.99
C ARG A 22 19.35 -29.19 -24.85
N ARG A 23 19.83 -29.39 -23.62
CA ARG A 23 19.47 -28.55 -22.47
C ARG A 23 19.80 -27.12 -22.84
N THR A 24 18.80 -26.38 -23.31
CA THR A 24 18.92 -24.95 -23.53
C THR A 24 19.10 -24.37 -22.15
N THR A 25 20.34 -23.97 -21.84
CA THR A 25 20.62 -23.10 -20.70
C THR A 25 19.79 -21.84 -20.92
N ARG A 26 18.57 -21.82 -20.34
CA ARG A 26 17.73 -20.63 -20.29
C ARG A 26 18.53 -19.57 -19.54
N THR A 27 19.16 -18.68 -20.29
CA THR A 27 19.80 -17.49 -19.78
C THR A 27 18.78 -16.73 -18.94
N ARG A 28 19.01 -16.70 -17.62
CA ARG A 28 18.19 -15.92 -16.68
C ARG A 28 18.15 -14.47 -17.20
N PRO A 29 16.97 -13.88 -17.46
CA PRO A 29 16.87 -12.47 -17.73
C PRO A 29 17.49 -11.70 -16.55
N ARG A 30 18.36 -10.73 -16.85
CA ARG A 30 18.98 -9.86 -15.84
C ARG A 30 17.87 -9.13 -15.07
N GLY A 31 17.90 -9.23 -13.74
CA GLY A 31 16.79 -8.96 -12.82
C GLY A 31 16.11 -7.58 -12.92
N PHE A 32 16.75 -6.58 -13.51
CA PHE A 32 16.20 -5.22 -13.60
C PHE A 32 15.13 -5.04 -14.69
N SER A 33 15.15 -5.80 -15.79
CA SER A 33 14.16 -5.63 -16.86
C SER A 33 12.79 -6.23 -16.50
N THR A 34 12.78 -7.30 -15.70
CA THR A 34 11.55 -7.96 -15.27
C THR A 34 10.84 -7.18 -14.17
N GLU A 35 11.60 -6.62 -13.22
CA GLU A 35 11.09 -5.69 -12.19
C GLU A 35 10.49 -4.44 -12.84
N ALA A 36 11.18 -3.81 -13.79
CA ALA A 36 10.67 -2.65 -14.52
C ALA A 36 9.41 -2.95 -15.35
N THR A 37 9.31 -4.14 -15.95
CA THR A 37 8.12 -4.55 -16.71
C THR A 37 6.91 -4.80 -15.81
N PHE A 38 7.11 -5.40 -14.63
CA PHE A 38 6.07 -5.57 -13.63
C PHE A 38 5.63 -4.24 -13.03
N ILE A 39 6.57 -3.35 -12.71
CA ILE A 39 6.28 -1.98 -12.24
C ILE A 39 5.47 -1.25 -13.31
N GLY A 40 5.88 -1.28 -14.58
CA GLY A 40 5.15 -0.64 -15.68
C GLY A 40 3.75 -1.23 -15.89
N ARG A 41 3.58 -2.55 -15.74
CA ARG A 41 2.28 -3.22 -15.83
C ARG A 41 1.38 -2.87 -14.65
N SER A 42 1.88 -2.93 -13.41
CA SER A 42 1.13 -2.57 -12.21
C SER A 42 0.77 -1.08 -12.21
N LEU A 43 1.66 -0.21 -12.65
CA LEU A 43 1.40 1.22 -12.81
C LEU A 43 0.33 1.47 -13.88
N ARG A 44 0.38 0.77 -15.03
CA ARG A 44 -0.65 0.87 -16.08
C ARG A 44 -2.00 0.33 -15.61
N HIS A 45 -2.03 -0.72 -14.81
CA HIS A 45 -3.27 -1.21 -14.19
C HIS A 45 -3.81 -0.22 -13.13
N ALA A 46 -2.94 0.34 -12.29
CA ALA A 46 -3.30 1.33 -11.28
C ALA A 46 -3.84 2.63 -11.90
N VAL A 47 -3.27 3.09 -13.02
CA VAL A 47 -3.79 4.26 -13.77
C VAL A 47 -5.12 3.96 -14.46
N ARG A 48 -5.42 2.69 -14.74
CA ARG A 48 -6.69 2.26 -15.34
C ARG A 48 -7.78 1.95 -14.32
N ASP A 49 -7.42 1.75 -13.05
CA ASP A 49 -8.38 1.61 -11.96
C ASP A 49 -8.84 2.99 -11.46
N VAL A 50 -9.47 3.72 -12.39
CA VAL A 50 -9.98 5.07 -12.17
C VAL A 50 -11.05 5.06 -11.09
N GLU A 51 -11.86 4.00 -11.01
CA GLU A 51 -12.92 3.86 -10.00
C GLU A 51 -12.34 3.77 -8.58
N SER A 52 -11.35 2.92 -8.34
CA SER A 52 -10.70 2.83 -7.02
C SER A 52 -9.94 4.10 -6.67
N MET A 53 -9.35 4.78 -7.65
CA MET A 53 -8.69 6.07 -7.43
C MET A 53 -9.70 7.18 -7.09
N LEU A 54 -10.84 7.22 -7.81
CA LEU A 54 -11.93 8.15 -7.53
C LEU A 54 -12.47 7.93 -6.12
N MET A 55 -12.72 6.68 -5.71
CA MET A 55 -13.21 6.38 -4.35
C MET A 55 -12.20 6.76 -3.26
N ALA A 56 -10.90 6.53 -3.50
CA ALA A 56 -9.84 6.90 -2.56
C ALA A 56 -9.67 8.42 -2.37
N VAL A 57 -10.11 9.24 -3.34
CA VAL A 57 -10.10 10.71 -3.25
C VAL A 57 -11.45 11.26 -2.79
N ALA A 58 -12.54 10.70 -3.31
CA ALA A 58 -13.90 11.21 -3.10
C ALA A 58 -14.29 11.22 -1.63
N LEU A 59 -14.04 10.13 -0.89
CA LEU A 59 -14.40 10.06 0.52
C LEU A 59 -13.59 11.05 1.39
N PRO A 60 -12.25 11.13 1.29
CA PRO A 60 -11.48 12.16 1.99
C PRO A 60 -11.88 13.59 1.61
N VAL A 61 -12.15 13.88 0.33
CA VAL A 61 -12.62 15.20 -0.10
C VAL A 61 -14.01 15.50 0.48
N MET A 62 -14.93 14.55 0.45
CA MET A 62 -16.26 14.72 1.04
C MET A 62 -16.17 15.00 2.54
N LEU A 63 -15.31 14.27 3.26
CA LEU A 63 -15.05 14.53 4.68
C LEU A 63 -14.44 15.91 4.90
N MET A 64 -13.47 16.33 4.08
CA MET A 64 -12.89 17.66 4.15
C MET A 64 -13.95 18.75 3.98
N LEU A 65 -14.82 18.63 2.97
CA LEU A 65 -15.90 19.58 2.71
C LEU A 65 -16.91 19.60 3.86
N MET A 66 -17.31 18.44 4.35
CA MET A 66 -18.22 18.32 5.49
C MET A 66 -17.61 18.98 6.74
N PHE A 67 -16.38 18.62 7.10
CA PHE A 67 -15.71 19.18 8.27
C PHE A 67 -15.47 20.68 8.14
N THR A 68 -15.09 21.17 6.96
CA THR A 68 -14.82 22.60 6.74
C THR A 68 -16.11 23.42 6.73
N PHE A 69 -17.14 23.02 5.97
CA PHE A 69 -18.33 23.85 5.74
C PHE A 69 -19.50 23.55 6.69
N VAL A 70 -19.63 22.31 7.18
CA VAL A 70 -20.74 21.93 8.07
C VAL A 70 -20.32 22.08 9.53
N PHE A 71 -19.11 21.61 9.89
CA PHE A 71 -18.62 21.65 11.26
C PHE A 71 -17.69 22.82 11.56
N GLY A 72 -17.04 23.40 10.54
CA GLY A 72 -15.99 24.42 10.74
C GLY A 72 -16.47 25.61 11.53
N GLY A 73 -17.64 26.18 11.21
CA GLY A 73 -18.19 27.31 11.97
C GLY A 73 -18.57 26.99 13.43
N ALA A 74 -18.75 25.71 13.79
CA ALA A 74 -19.00 25.29 15.16
C ALA A 74 -17.70 24.97 15.93
N LEU A 75 -16.66 24.52 15.24
CA LEU A 75 -15.38 24.13 15.83
C LEU A 75 -14.38 25.30 15.90
N ASP A 76 -14.40 26.17 14.90
CA ASP A 76 -13.58 27.37 14.81
C ASP A 76 -14.40 28.49 14.13
N PRO A 77 -15.12 29.30 14.92
CA PRO A 77 -15.96 30.38 14.39
C PRO A 77 -15.19 31.42 13.56
N ASP A 78 -13.87 31.51 13.73
CA ASP A 78 -12.99 32.44 13.01
C ASP A 78 -12.58 31.91 11.62
N GLY A 79 -12.96 30.66 11.28
CA GLY A 79 -12.85 30.09 9.94
C GLY A 79 -11.50 29.40 9.62
N GLY A 80 -10.62 29.24 10.61
CA GLY A 80 -9.30 28.60 10.46
C GLY A 80 -9.32 27.07 10.44
N TYR A 81 -10.48 26.43 10.67
CA TYR A 81 -10.57 24.97 10.81
C TYR A 81 -10.10 24.17 9.58
N VAL A 82 -10.15 24.77 8.38
CA VAL A 82 -9.61 24.13 7.16
C VAL A 82 -8.13 23.79 7.32
N ASP A 83 -7.34 24.67 7.94
CA ASP A 83 -5.91 24.47 8.15
C ASP A 83 -5.63 23.37 9.20
N TYR A 84 -6.55 23.21 10.15
CA TYR A 84 -6.49 22.15 11.16
C TYR A 84 -6.73 20.75 10.58
N VAL A 85 -7.74 20.61 9.72
CA VAL A 85 -8.25 19.30 9.26
C VAL A 85 -7.48 18.73 8.06
N VAL A 86 -6.92 19.57 7.20
CA VAL A 86 -6.26 19.15 5.95
C VAL A 86 -5.13 18.13 6.15
N PRO A 87 -4.21 18.27 7.13
CA PRO A 87 -3.19 17.26 7.40
C PRO A 87 -3.79 15.86 7.71
N GLY A 88 -4.87 15.83 8.48
CA GLY A 88 -5.60 14.60 8.79
C GLY A 88 -6.28 13.98 7.56
N ILE A 89 -6.83 14.81 6.66
CA ILE A 89 -7.44 14.35 5.42
C ILE A 89 -6.38 13.79 4.45
N ILE A 90 -5.21 14.42 4.34
CA ILE A 90 -4.09 13.91 3.53
C ILE A 90 -3.73 12.49 3.96
N LEU A 91 -3.61 12.28 5.27
CA LEU A 91 -3.24 10.98 5.84
C LEU A 91 -4.35 9.93 5.68
N THR A 92 -5.61 10.36 5.82
CA THR A 92 -6.80 9.52 5.58
C THR A 92 -6.85 9.08 4.12
N CYS A 93 -6.65 10.00 3.17
CA CYS A 93 -6.58 9.69 1.74
C CYS A 93 -5.49 8.66 1.43
N ALA A 94 -4.30 8.85 2.00
CA ALA A 94 -3.21 7.90 1.87
C ALA A 94 -3.58 6.51 2.44
N GLY A 95 -4.30 6.45 3.57
CA GLY A 95 -4.82 5.18 4.11
C GLY A 95 -5.76 4.46 3.15
N PHE A 96 -6.80 5.17 2.67
CA PHE A 96 -7.81 4.61 1.75
C PHE A 96 -7.20 4.14 0.42
N GLY A 97 -6.29 4.91 -0.15
CA GLY A 97 -5.62 4.47 -1.37
C GLY A 97 -4.75 3.24 -1.15
N ALA A 98 -4.03 3.14 -0.04
CA ALA A 98 -3.20 1.97 0.28
C ALA A 98 -4.03 0.71 0.58
N ALA A 99 -5.26 0.85 1.10
CA ALA A 99 -6.14 -0.29 1.39
C ALA A 99 -6.44 -1.15 0.16
N SER A 100 -6.47 -0.55 -1.04
CA SER A 100 -6.62 -1.31 -2.30
C SER A 100 -5.54 -2.40 -2.49
N THR A 101 -4.34 -2.19 -1.92
CA THR A 101 -3.23 -3.15 -2.02
C THR A 101 -3.54 -4.46 -1.31
N SER A 102 -4.27 -4.45 -0.19
CA SER A 102 -4.64 -5.70 0.49
C SER A 102 -5.55 -6.56 -0.39
N LEU A 103 -6.48 -5.93 -1.10
CA LEU A 103 -7.41 -6.58 -2.02
C LEU A 103 -6.67 -7.16 -3.24
N SER A 104 -5.82 -6.35 -3.89
CA SER A 104 -5.05 -6.79 -5.05
C SER A 104 -4.09 -7.93 -4.70
N VAL A 105 -3.37 -7.83 -3.57
CA VAL A 105 -2.47 -8.89 -3.11
C VAL A 105 -3.24 -10.15 -2.74
N ALA A 106 -4.38 -10.05 -2.05
CA ALA A 106 -5.20 -11.21 -1.74
C ALA A 106 -5.72 -11.91 -3.01
N SER A 107 -6.16 -11.13 -4.00
CA SER A 107 -6.64 -11.65 -5.30
C SER A 107 -5.54 -12.38 -6.07
N ASP A 108 -4.32 -11.85 -6.10
CA ASP A 108 -3.17 -12.50 -6.75
C ASP A 108 -2.79 -13.81 -6.05
N MET A 109 -2.95 -13.87 -4.72
CA MET A 109 -2.67 -15.08 -3.94
C MET A 109 -3.75 -16.15 -4.11
N THR A 110 -5.02 -15.78 -4.18
CA THR A 110 -6.14 -16.74 -4.33
C THR A 110 -6.32 -17.24 -5.76
N SER A 111 -6.01 -16.41 -6.76
CA SER A 111 -6.08 -16.80 -8.19
C SER A 111 -4.97 -17.77 -8.62
N GLY A 112 -3.98 -18.04 -7.76
CA GLY A 112 -2.82 -18.87 -8.09
C GLY A 112 -1.82 -18.21 -9.04
N PHE A 113 -1.93 -16.90 -9.27
CA PHE A 113 -0.99 -16.14 -10.09
C PHE A 113 0.43 -16.22 -9.55
N VAL A 114 0.60 -16.09 -8.22
CA VAL A 114 1.90 -16.19 -7.55
C VAL A 114 2.51 -17.58 -7.69
N ASP A 115 1.69 -18.64 -7.65
CA ASP A 115 2.15 -20.03 -7.84
C ASP A 115 2.71 -20.22 -9.26
N ARG A 116 2.10 -19.61 -10.28
CA ARG A 116 2.61 -19.64 -11.67
C ARG A 116 3.92 -18.87 -11.83
N LEU A 117 4.08 -17.74 -11.14
CA LEU A 117 5.34 -16.98 -11.20
C LEU A 117 6.49 -17.72 -10.55
N ARG A 118 6.23 -18.50 -9.49
CA ARG A 118 7.24 -19.32 -8.80
C ARG A 118 7.81 -20.45 -9.67
N THR A 119 7.06 -20.94 -10.65
CA THR A 119 7.56 -21.95 -11.61
C THR A 119 8.32 -21.34 -12.79
N MET A 120 8.29 -20.01 -12.93
CA MET A 120 9.04 -19.26 -13.93
C MET A 120 10.37 -18.75 -13.33
N PRO A 121 11.38 -18.40 -14.17
CA PRO A 121 12.64 -17.82 -13.71
C PRO A 121 12.47 -16.33 -13.30
N VAL A 122 11.46 -16.02 -12.49
CA VAL A 122 11.10 -14.67 -12.02
C VAL A 122 11.05 -14.67 -10.50
N ARG A 123 11.54 -13.60 -9.88
CA ARG A 123 11.46 -13.44 -8.41
C ARG A 123 10.01 -13.17 -8.01
N ALA A 124 9.42 -14.06 -7.23
CA ALA A 124 8.04 -13.91 -6.78
C ALA A 124 7.86 -12.72 -5.79
N SER A 125 8.94 -12.20 -5.21
CA SER A 125 8.96 -10.93 -4.47
C SER A 125 8.64 -9.71 -5.33
N ALA A 126 8.78 -9.81 -6.66
CA ALA A 126 8.47 -8.73 -7.60
C ALA A 126 6.99 -8.31 -7.57
N VAL A 127 6.09 -9.20 -7.13
CA VAL A 127 4.66 -8.94 -7.00
C VAL A 127 4.40 -7.91 -5.90
N ILE A 128 5.01 -8.10 -4.73
CA ILE A 128 4.85 -7.20 -3.59
C ILE A 128 5.47 -5.83 -3.92
N THR A 129 6.68 -5.81 -4.47
CA THR A 129 7.33 -4.54 -4.85
C THR A 129 6.57 -3.81 -5.95
N GLY A 130 5.98 -4.54 -6.90
CA GLY A 130 5.15 -3.96 -7.96
C GLY A 130 3.87 -3.31 -7.43
N HIS A 131 3.15 -3.99 -6.51
CA HIS A 131 1.98 -3.42 -5.85
C HIS A 131 2.35 -2.22 -4.96
N VAL A 132 3.45 -2.31 -4.22
CA VAL A 132 3.93 -1.20 -3.37
C VAL A 132 4.27 0.03 -4.21
N ALA A 133 5.03 -0.12 -5.29
CA ALA A 133 5.40 1.00 -6.16
C ALA A 133 4.19 1.62 -6.85
N ALA A 134 3.26 0.80 -7.35
CA ALA A 134 2.04 1.28 -7.97
C ALA A 134 1.12 2.00 -6.96
N SER A 135 1.00 1.46 -5.74
CA SER A 135 0.27 2.09 -4.65
C SER A 135 0.87 3.44 -4.29
N LEU A 136 2.20 3.51 -4.10
CA LEU A 136 2.89 4.76 -3.76
C LEU A 136 2.64 5.84 -4.82
N ALA A 137 2.79 5.53 -6.11
CA ALA A 137 2.56 6.48 -7.18
C ALA A 137 1.09 6.95 -7.23
N ARG A 138 0.13 6.02 -7.14
CA ARG A 138 -1.31 6.34 -7.12
C ARG A 138 -1.68 7.19 -5.91
N ASN A 139 -1.14 6.88 -4.74
CA ASN A 139 -1.44 7.61 -3.52
C ASN A 139 -0.86 9.01 -3.53
N LEU A 140 0.39 9.18 -3.99
CA LEU A 140 0.97 10.52 -4.14
C LEU A 140 0.16 11.38 -5.12
N PHE A 141 -0.32 10.79 -6.21
CA PHE A 141 -1.22 11.48 -7.12
C PHE A 141 -2.56 11.85 -6.45
N ALA A 142 -3.21 10.90 -5.78
CA ALA A 142 -4.47 11.11 -5.06
C ALA A 142 -4.33 12.20 -3.99
N THR A 143 -3.28 12.14 -3.18
CA THR A 143 -2.94 13.17 -2.18
C THR A 143 -2.71 14.54 -2.84
N SER A 144 -2.06 14.59 -4.01
CA SER A 144 -1.89 15.85 -4.74
C SER A 144 -3.23 16.45 -5.16
N VAL A 145 -4.17 15.62 -5.63
CA VAL A 145 -5.54 16.07 -5.96
C VAL A 145 -6.26 16.59 -4.71
N VAL A 146 -6.18 15.86 -3.60
CA VAL A 146 -6.75 16.29 -2.30
C VAL A 146 -6.17 17.64 -1.86
N LEU A 147 -4.86 17.82 -2.01
CA LEU A 147 -4.19 19.07 -1.66
C LEU A 147 -4.63 20.24 -2.57
N LEU A 148 -4.80 20.00 -3.87
CA LEU A 148 -5.33 21.02 -4.79
C LEU A 148 -6.74 21.45 -4.40
N VAL A 149 -7.59 20.49 -4.02
CA VAL A 149 -8.94 20.78 -3.50
C VAL A 149 -8.86 21.58 -2.20
N ALA A 150 -7.99 21.18 -1.27
CA ALA A 150 -7.77 21.89 -0.01
C ALA A 150 -7.42 23.37 -0.26
N VAL A 151 -6.44 23.63 -1.15
CA VAL A 151 -6.04 25.00 -1.51
C VAL A 151 -7.19 25.78 -2.14
N ALA A 152 -8.00 25.12 -2.99
CA ALA A 152 -9.16 25.74 -3.63
C ALA A 152 -10.25 26.15 -2.62
N ILE A 153 -10.47 25.38 -1.56
CA ILE A 153 -11.51 25.66 -0.55
C ILE A 153 -11.06 26.61 0.56
N GLY A 154 -9.77 26.98 0.60
CA GLY A 154 -9.28 27.98 1.55
C GLY A 154 -8.05 27.59 2.36
N PHE A 155 -7.49 26.39 2.18
CA PHE A 155 -6.23 26.01 2.83
C PHE A 155 -5.09 26.95 2.43
N ARG A 156 -4.37 27.51 3.41
CA ARG A 156 -3.27 28.44 3.18
C ARG A 156 -2.01 27.95 3.91
N PRO A 157 -1.27 26.99 3.33
CA PRO A 157 -0.06 26.48 3.95
C PRO A 157 1.00 27.58 4.04
N SER A 158 1.60 27.73 5.21
CA SER A 158 2.71 28.64 5.49
C SER A 158 4.09 28.01 5.18
N ALA A 159 4.09 26.73 4.80
CA ALA A 159 5.28 25.93 4.53
C ALA A 159 6.22 26.53 3.47
N GLY A 160 7.50 26.65 3.84
CA GLY A 160 8.60 26.91 2.92
C GLY A 160 9.02 25.68 2.11
N VAL A 161 9.99 25.85 1.20
CA VAL A 161 10.45 24.77 0.30
C VAL A 161 10.95 23.54 1.07
N GLY A 162 11.71 23.74 2.16
CA GLY A 162 12.21 22.64 2.98
C GLY A 162 11.10 21.85 3.68
N GLU A 163 10.08 22.54 4.18
CA GLU A 163 8.93 21.94 4.87
C GLU A 163 8.03 21.19 3.89
N TRP A 164 7.87 21.68 2.66
CA TRP A 164 7.22 20.94 1.59
C TRP A 164 7.95 19.64 1.25
N LEU A 165 9.28 19.67 1.14
CA LEU A 165 10.08 18.46 0.88
C LEU A 165 9.95 17.46 2.04
N ALA A 166 10.00 17.94 3.28
CA ALA A 166 9.78 17.11 4.46
C ALA A 166 8.37 16.52 4.49
N THR A 167 7.34 17.31 4.12
CA THR A 167 5.94 16.87 4.03
C THR A 167 5.80 15.73 3.02
N ILE A 168 6.32 15.93 1.80
CA ILE A 168 6.29 14.90 0.75
C ILE A 168 7.04 13.64 1.20
N GLY A 169 8.20 13.81 1.83
CA GLY A 169 8.98 12.71 2.38
C GLY A 169 8.23 11.92 3.45
N LEU A 170 7.59 12.60 4.40
CA LEU A 170 6.82 11.98 5.47
C LEU A 170 5.57 11.28 4.94
N VAL A 171 4.83 11.91 4.02
CA VAL A 171 3.68 11.30 3.36
C VAL A 171 4.10 10.07 2.57
N ALA A 172 5.17 10.14 1.79
CA ALA A 172 5.69 8.99 1.04
C ALA A 172 6.12 7.84 1.98
N LEU A 173 6.79 8.16 3.08
CA LEU A 173 7.19 7.19 4.10
C LEU A 173 5.98 6.53 4.76
N TYR A 174 4.95 7.30 5.11
CA TYR A 174 3.70 6.78 5.64
C TYR A 174 2.99 5.87 4.63
N ILE A 175 2.84 6.32 3.37
CA ILE A 175 2.24 5.53 2.29
C ILE A 175 2.98 4.20 2.16
N LEU A 176 4.32 4.22 2.18
CA LEU A 176 5.13 3.02 2.09
C LEU A 176 4.85 2.07 3.28
N ALA A 177 4.90 2.59 4.51
CA ALA A 177 4.66 1.82 5.72
C ALA A 177 3.27 1.16 5.72
N ILE A 178 2.23 1.95 5.46
CA ILE A 178 0.85 1.46 5.49
C ILE A 178 0.55 0.53 4.32
N THR A 179 1.13 0.76 3.14
CA THR A 179 1.00 -0.13 1.98
C THR A 179 1.61 -1.50 2.26
N TYR A 180 2.79 -1.55 2.91
CA TYR A 180 3.38 -2.82 3.34
C TYR A 180 2.50 -3.53 4.36
N LEU A 181 1.89 -2.78 5.29
CA LEU A 181 0.95 -3.36 6.25
C LEU A 181 -0.28 -3.96 5.57
N PHE A 182 -0.89 -3.25 4.62
CA PHE A 182 -2.00 -3.77 3.82
C PHE A 182 -1.60 -4.96 2.95
N ALA A 183 -0.39 -4.95 2.38
CA ALA A 183 0.14 -6.09 1.64
C ALA A 183 0.31 -7.33 2.56
N ALA A 184 0.81 -7.15 3.78
CA ALA A 184 0.91 -8.22 4.77
C ALA A 184 -0.47 -8.77 5.17
N ILE A 185 -1.46 -7.89 5.33
CA ILE A 185 -2.87 -8.28 5.57
C ILE A 185 -3.42 -9.09 4.39
N GLY A 186 -3.19 -8.63 3.15
CA GLY A 186 -3.59 -9.36 1.94
C GLY A 186 -2.93 -10.74 1.83
N LEU A 187 -1.67 -10.86 2.24
CA LEU A 187 -0.97 -12.15 2.32
C LEU A 187 -1.53 -13.06 3.42
N ALA A 188 -1.94 -12.51 4.56
CA ALA A 188 -2.52 -13.25 5.67
C ALA A 188 -3.96 -13.71 5.40
N ALA A 189 -4.70 -12.94 4.60
CA ALA A 189 -6.08 -13.20 4.26
C ALA A 189 -6.29 -14.52 3.48
N LYS A 190 -7.47 -15.10 3.66
CA LYS A 190 -7.90 -16.32 2.95
C LYS A 190 -8.74 -16.02 1.70
N SER A 191 -9.38 -14.86 1.67
CA SER A 191 -10.13 -14.34 0.51
C SER A 191 -9.98 -12.82 0.38
N PRO A 192 -10.22 -12.25 -0.82
CA PRO A 192 -10.24 -10.81 -1.02
C PRO A 192 -11.21 -10.06 -0.10
N GLU A 193 -12.38 -10.65 0.19
CA GLU A 193 -13.38 -10.08 1.10
C GLU A 193 -12.84 -9.99 2.53
N SER A 194 -12.16 -11.03 3.01
CA SER A 194 -11.52 -11.00 4.33
C SER A 194 -10.39 -9.96 4.41
N ALA A 195 -9.62 -9.79 3.33
CA ALA A 195 -8.56 -8.79 3.26
C ALA A 195 -9.11 -7.36 3.34
N ASN A 196 -10.25 -7.11 2.69
CA ASN A 196 -10.94 -5.83 2.76
C ASN A 196 -11.46 -5.55 4.19
N GLY A 197 -12.12 -6.53 4.81
CA GLY A 197 -12.65 -6.39 6.16
C GLY A 197 -11.57 -6.12 7.23
N TYR A 198 -10.44 -6.82 7.18
CA TYR A 198 -9.32 -6.53 8.09
C TYR A 198 -8.71 -5.15 7.85
N GLY A 199 -8.61 -4.75 6.57
CA GLY A 199 -8.11 -3.44 6.21
C GLY A 199 -9.01 -2.30 6.69
N PHE A 200 -10.32 -2.51 6.70
CA PHE A 200 -11.31 -1.52 7.10
C PHE A 200 -11.10 -1.02 8.55
N ILE A 201 -10.74 -1.91 9.48
CA ILE A 201 -10.48 -1.54 10.88
C ILE A 201 -9.35 -0.51 10.98
N LEU A 202 -8.28 -0.69 10.19
CA LEU A 202 -7.15 0.25 10.17
C LEU A 202 -7.52 1.61 9.59
N LEU A 203 -8.49 1.66 8.67
CA LEU A 203 -8.96 2.92 8.08
C LEU A 203 -9.73 3.79 9.06
N PHE A 204 -10.26 3.23 10.16
CA PHE A 204 -10.92 4.00 11.21
C PHE A 204 -9.96 4.63 12.21
N LEU A 205 -8.71 4.19 12.25
CA LEU A 205 -7.73 4.64 13.23
C LEU A 205 -7.47 6.16 13.22
N PRO A 206 -7.39 6.84 12.04
CA PRO A 206 -7.27 8.31 11.99
C PRO A 206 -8.46 9.07 12.59
N TYR A 207 -9.66 8.50 12.63
CA TYR A 207 -10.83 9.19 13.19
C TYR A 207 -10.76 9.32 14.71
N VAL A 208 -9.94 8.50 15.36
CA VAL A 208 -9.72 8.47 16.80
C VAL A 208 -8.38 9.14 17.17
N SER A 209 -7.89 10.03 16.30
CA SER A 209 -6.62 10.74 16.44
C SER A 209 -6.84 12.25 16.42
N SER A 210 -5.75 13.03 16.44
CA SER A 210 -5.80 14.50 16.29
C SER A 210 -6.29 14.99 14.92
N ALA A 211 -6.62 14.08 13.98
CA ALA A 211 -7.05 14.40 12.61
C ALA A 211 -8.15 15.44 12.49
N PHE A 212 -9.21 15.28 13.29
CA PHE A 212 -10.44 16.06 13.16
C PHE A 212 -10.72 16.91 14.39
N VAL A 213 -10.28 16.50 15.57
CA VAL A 213 -10.54 17.24 16.81
C VAL A 213 -9.29 17.19 17.70
N PRO A 214 -8.97 18.24 18.46
CA PRO A 214 -7.84 18.21 19.39
C PRO A 214 -7.99 17.10 20.42
N VAL A 215 -6.90 16.39 20.71
CA VAL A 215 -6.91 15.20 21.58
C VAL A 215 -7.33 15.54 23.00
N GLU A 216 -6.96 16.74 23.49
CA GLU A 216 -7.29 17.19 24.86
C GLU A 216 -8.80 17.35 25.10
N THR A 217 -9.60 17.45 24.04
CA THR A 217 -11.07 17.58 24.16
C THR A 217 -11.77 16.23 24.31
N MET A 218 -11.04 15.12 24.14
CA MET A 218 -11.58 13.77 24.20
C MET A 218 -11.73 13.28 25.65
N PRO A 219 -12.64 12.34 25.95
CA PRO A 219 -12.69 11.67 27.25
C PRO A 219 -11.35 10.99 27.58
N ARG A 220 -10.95 10.94 28.86
CA ARG A 220 -9.62 10.50 29.29
C ARG A 220 -9.17 9.15 28.72
N TRP A 221 -10.07 8.19 28.57
CA TRP A 221 -9.74 6.87 28.01
C TRP A 221 -9.40 6.93 26.51
N LEU A 222 -10.03 7.86 25.79
CA LEU A 222 -9.83 8.07 24.36
C LEU A 222 -8.61 8.94 24.09
N GLU A 223 -8.38 9.95 24.93
CA GLU A 223 -7.18 10.78 24.94
C GLU A 223 -5.92 9.92 25.04
N VAL A 224 -5.86 9.02 26.04
CA VAL A 224 -4.72 8.10 26.22
C VAL A 224 -4.52 7.19 25.00
N PHE A 225 -5.60 6.73 24.38
CA PHE A 225 -5.49 5.92 23.15
C PHE A 225 -4.95 6.74 21.98
N ALA A 226 -5.49 7.95 21.79
CA ALA A 226 -5.10 8.87 20.74
C ALA A 226 -3.62 9.27 20.86
N ASP A 227 -3.11 9.50 22.08
CA ASP A 227 -1.70 9.87 22.31
C ASP A 227 -0.70 8.75 22.02
N ASN A 228 -1.13 7.48 22.15
CA ASN A 228 -0.24 6.32 22.05
C ASN A 228 -0.30 5.62 20.68
N GLN A 229 -1.18 6.05 19.79
CA GLN A 229 -1.32 5.47 18.46
C GLN A 229 -0.39 6.14 17.42
N PRO A 230 0.01 5.44 16.35
CA PRO A 230 0.99 5.97 15.39
C PRO A 230 0.46 7.14 14.54
N ILE A 231 -0.86 7.28 14.38
CA ILE A 231 -1.44 8.23 13.44
C ILE A 231 -1.35 9.67 13.96
N THR A 232 -1.60 9.89 15.24
CA THR A 232 -1.56 11.20 15.90
C THR A 232 -0.24 11.96 15.68
N PRO A 233 0.95 11.42 16.02
CA PRO A 233 2.20 12.14 15.80
C PRO A 233 2.49 12.41 14.33
N ILE A 234 2.01 11.57 13.40
CA ILE A 234 2.18 11.80 11.95
C ILE A 234 1.34 13.00 11.51
N ILE A 235 0.09 13.09 11.98
CA ILE A 235 -0.79 14.23 11.68
C ILE A 235 -0.23 15.51 12.27
N ASP A 236 0.21 15.47 13.52
CA ASP A 236 0.76 16.64 14.20
C ASP A 236 2.06 17.12 13.54
N ALA A 237 2.92 16.19 13.10
CA ALA A 237 4.11 16.52 12.32
C ALA A 237 3.75 17.14 10.96
N LEU A 238 2.76 16.60 10.24
CA LEU A 238 2.28 17.19 8.99
C LEU A 238 1.67 18.58 9.21
N ARG A 239 0.93 18.77 10.31
CA ARG A 239 0.35 20.07 10.68
C ARG A 239 1.45 21.08 11.00
N ALA A 240 2.47 20.69 11.75
CA ALA A 240 3.63 21.52 12.05
C ALA A 240 4.38 21.92 10.79
N LEU A 241 4.59 20.99 9.85
CA LEU A 241 5.25 21.29 8.58
C LEU A 241 4.42 22.19 7.66
N LEU A 242 3.09 22.01 7.63
CA LEU A 242 2.22 22.71 6.67
C LEU A 242 1.76 24.09 7.15
N ILE A 243 1.50 24.23 8.45
CA ILE A 243 0.90 25.42 9.07
C ILE A 243 1.87 26.13 10.03
N GLY A 244 3.00 25.52 10.39
CA GLY A 244 4.00 26.13 11.28
C GLY A 244 3.64 26.03 12.76
N THR A 245 2.80 25.05 13.15
CA THR A 245 2.56 24.74 14.58
C THR A 245 3.81 24.14 15.23
N GLU A 246 3.86 24.06 16.56
CA GLU A 246 4.99 23.46 17.26
C GLU A 246 5.20 22.00 16.86
N MET A 247 6.38 21.68 16.32
CA MET A 247 6.74 20.31 15.90
C MET A 247 6.95 19.38 17.09
N GLY A 248 7.46 19.91 18.20
CA GLY A 248 7.73 19.17 19.43
C GLY A 248 8.40 17.81 19.20
N ALA A 249 7.81 16.78 19.81
CA ALA A 249 8.23 15.39 19.65
C ALA A 249 7.72 14.69 18.38
N SER A 250 6.69 15.28 17.75
CA SER A 250 5.86 14.62 16.74
C SER A 250 6.67 14.27 15.50
N GLY A 251 7.66 15.09 15.12
CA GLY A 251 8.50 14.81 13.95
C GLY A 251 9.28 13.49 14.04
N TYR A 252 10.01 13.25 15.14
CA TYR A 252 10.76 12.00 15.29
C TYR A 252 9.86 10.81 15.65
N LEU A 253 8.77 11.03 16.38
CA LEU A 253 7.77 9.99 16.66
C LEU A 253 7.08 9.53 15.38
N ALA A 254 6.73 10.45 14.48
CA ALA A 254 6.12 10.14 13.18
C ALA A 254 7.04 9.24 12.33
N VAL A 255 8.32 9.64 12.20
CA VAL A 255 9.31 8.84 11.47
C VAL A 255 9.54 7.49 12.16
N GLY A 256 9.69 7.48 13.49
CA GLY A 256 9.88 6.27 14.28
C GLY A 256 8.74 5.27 14.11
N TRP A 257 7.50 5.72 14.19
CA TRP A 257 6.31 4.89 13.96
C TRP A 257 6.21 4.38 12.53
N CYS A 258 6.45 5.22 11.52
CA CYS A 258 6.44 4.77 10.14
C CYS A 258 7.50 3.71 9.87
N LEU A 259 8.73 3.90 10.39
CA LEU A 259 9.80 2.92 10.26
C LEU A 259 9.48 1.62 11.01
N LEU A 260 8.91 1.71 12.20
CA LEU A 260 8.49 0.54 12.98
C LEU A 260 7.40 -0.26 12.25
N ILE A 261 6.34 0.42 11.78
CA ILE A 261 5.26 -0.21 11.00
C ILE A 261 5.83 -0.86 9.75
N LEU A 262 6.68 -0.14 9.01
CA LEU A 262 7.31 -0.66 7.79
C LEU A 262 8.15 -1.90 8.09
N ALA A 263 8.99 -1.87 9.12
CA ALA A 263 9.83 -3.01 9.51
C ALA A 263 8.99 -4.22 9.91
N VAL A 264 8.00 -4.03 10.79
CA VAL A 264 7.11 -5.10 11.24
C VAL A 264 6.32 -5.67 10.07
N ALA A 265 5.74 -4.83 9.22
CA ALA A 265 4.96 -5.26 8.07
C ALA A 265 5.81 -5.97 7.01
N ALA A 266 7.02 -5.48 6.74
CA ALA A 266 7.94 -6.12 5.80
C ALA A 266 8.38 -7.51 6.29
N VAL A 267 8.74 -7.63 7.58
CA VAL A 267 9.08 -8.92 8.20
C VAL A 267 7.87 -9.86 8.17
N TRP A 268 6.68 -9.37 8.53
CA TRP A 268 5.46 -10.16 8.55
C TRP A 268 5.09 -10.67 7.15
N ALA A 269 5.15 -9.80 6.14
CA ALA A 269 4.94 -10.16 4.75
C ALA A 269 5.97 -11.21 4.27
N ALA A 270 7.26 -11.05 4.61
CA ALA A 270 8.30 -12.00 4.25
C ALA A 270 8.10 -13.37 4.89
N VAL A 271 7.75 -13.41 6.18
CA VAL A 271 7.45 -14.65 6.91
C VAL A 271 6.24 -15.36 6.31
N LEU A 272 5.14 -14.65 6.05
CA LEU A 272 3.94 -15.22 5.44
C LEU A 272 4.19 -15.73 4.02
N PHE A 273 4.98 -14.99 3.24
CA PHE A 273 5.32 -15.37 1.88
C PHE A 273 6.16 -16.65 1.82
N ASN A 274 7.13 -16.79 2.74
CA ASN A 274 7.97 -17.97 2.88
C ASN A 274 7.21 -19.17 3.47
N ALA A 275 6.36 -18.95 4.48
CA ALA A 275 5.55 -20.00 5.08
C ALA A 275 4.56 -20.61 4.07
N LYS A 276 3.99 -19.81 3.17
CA LYS A 276 3.16 -20.31 2.07
C LYS A 276 3.98 -20.98 0.95
N ALA A 277 5.29 -20.78 0.90
CA ALA A 277 6.18 -21.48 -0.03
C ALA A 277 6.56 -22.90 0.46
N GLY A 278 6.67 -23.11 1.77
CA GLY A 278 7.13 -24.39 2.35
C GLY A 278 6.05 -25.42 2.71
N ARG A 279 4.75 -25.13 2.51
CA ARG A 279 3.63 -26.05 2.84
C ARG A 279 3.22 -26.99 1.69
N ARG A 280 4.12 -27.31 0.77
CA ARG A 280 3.90 -28.27 -0.32
C ARG A 280 5.16 -29.08 -0.56
#